data_AF-A0A558J529-F1
#
_entry.id   AF-A0A558J529-F1
#
_cell.length_a   1.000
_cell.length_b   1.000
_cell.length_c   1.000
_cell.angle_alpha   90.00
_cell.angle_beta   90.00
_cell.angle_gamma   90.00
#
_symmetry.space_group_name_H-M   'P 1'
#
loop_
_entity.id
_entity.type
_entity.pdbx_description
1 polymer ?
#
loop_
_entity_poly.entity_id
_entity_poly.type
_entity_poly.pdbx_seq_one_letter_code
_entity_poly.pdbx_strand_id
1 'polypeptide(L)'
;MTEIIDERPTLVQGSEAPIVIREGEKVPPLICEGCNDSVLVENYLKECFVGIGLECFKCQHVTMTPSLPEGEVFPQMPVSLGSKGRYLIGSSVVNRKDVVMTCSQELEKSEKLTAPQKATSSNFELTHENLTKVSDELNLLSGGRFNKYIESAKRSINHRSDYFRENPLAWSIEHLKKQLGNKELIMSKQTLVALGFLQGYRDVLARWKDHVHFPILATEICAYFYHSLMQLIVASYLKDAGNRIAINIAGKEVGERAADLYLRISGSEKLFLEVKGPEALEWTNTELKSGKMKKVVEKCLSSSRGQIDVSKPGVLVIGATCLNEGFLEDFETIVGKVLRAKGKSYPAIAGICTVGLKEVSVDGGRSISTSFNISMNINTHYYQDNPINQGT
;
A
#
# COMPACT_ATOMS: atom_id res chain seq x y z
N MET A 1 24.14 35.83 -8.13
CA MET A 1 22.97 34.98 -8.41
C MET A 1 22.28 34.72 -7.08
N THR A 2 21.33 35.59 -6.74
CA THR A 2 20.40 35.36 -5.62
C THR A 2 19.57 34.15 -6.01
N GLU A 3 19.75 33.04 -5.30
CA GLU A 3 18.81 31.91 -5.36
C GLU A 3 17.42 32.49 -5.09
N ILE A 4 16.54 32.37 -6.08
CA ILE A 4 15.12 32.55 -5.86
C ILE A 4 14.77 31.44 -4.87
N ILE A 5 14.66 31.79 -3.58
CA ILE A 5 13.93 30.97 -2.62
C ILE A 5 12.55 30.88 -3.25
N ASP A 6 12.31 29.77 -3.94
CA ASP A 6 11.05 29.43 -4.59
C ASP A 6 9.96 29.74 -3.55
N GLU A 7 9.18 30.81 -3.78
CA GLU A 7 8.42 31.51 -2.72
C GLU A 7 7.37 30.58 -2.12
N ARG A 8 7.80 29.74 -1.18
CA ARG A 8 6.94 28.82 -0.48
C ARG A 8 5.96 29.62 0.35
N PRO A 9 4.72 29.14 0.50
CA PRO A 9 3.75 29.83 1.32
C PRO A 9 4.28 29.97 2.75
N THR A 10 4.14 31.18 3.30
CA THR A 10 4.68 31.57 4.59
C THR A 10 3.55 32.03 5.51
N LEU A 11 3.47 31.47 6.72
CA LEU A 11 2.62 31.99 7.78
C LEU A 11 3.40 33.09 8.51
N VAL A 12 2.84 34.29 8.59
CA VAL A 12 3.46 35.44 9.24
C VAL A 12 2.88 35.60 10.64
N GLN A 13 3.75 35.54 11.65
CA GLN A 13 3.36 35.75 13.04
C GLN A 13 2.95 37.21 13.26
N GLY A 14 1.68 37.45 13.59
CA GLY A 14 1.14 38.82 13.74
C GLY A 14 1.33 39.46 15.11
N SER A 15 1.89 38.73 16.09
CA SER A 15 2.14 39.21 17.46
C SER A 15 3.26 38.41 18.12
N GLU A 16 3.56 38.64 19.40
CA GLU A 16 4.51 37.81 20.15
C GLU A 16 3.96 36.39 20.46
N ALA A 17 2.66 36.16 20.31
CA ALA A 17 2.05 34.85 20.52
C ALA A 17 2.40 33.87 19.38
N PRO A 18 2.53 32.55 19.64
CA PRO A 18 2.82 31.56 18.60
C PRO A 18 1.80 31.60 17.45
N ILE A 19 2.23 31.22 16.25
CA ILE A 19 1.34 31.10 15.09
C ILE A 19 0.31 29.98 15.35
N VAL A 20 0.79 28.85 15.86
CA VAL A 20 -0.03 27.68 16.17
C VAL A 20 0.28 27.15 17.56
N ILE A 21 -0.76 26.75 18.28
CA ILE A 21 -0.68 25.98 19.53
C ILE A 21 -1.24 24.60 19.25
N ARG A 22 -0.39 23.57 19.27
CA ARG A 22 -0.83 22.17 19.12
C ARG A 22 -1.30 21.64 20.47
N GLU A 23 -2.50 21.05 20.51
CA GLU A 23 -2.97 20.29 21.67
C GLU A 23 -2.39 18.87 21.64
N GLY A 24 -2.32 18.21 22.80
CA GLY A 24 -1.85 16.82 22.93
C GLY A 24 -0.55 16.70 23.74
N GLU A 25 0.28 15.70 23.40
CA GLU A 25 1.54 15.44 24.10
C GLU A 25 2.48 16.65 24.01
N LYS A 26 3.02 17.05 25.17
CA LYS A 26 3.98 18.14 25.28
C LYS A 26 5.29 17.74 24.64
N VAL A 27 5.68 18.48 23.60
CA VAL A 27 6.95 18.33 22.90
C VAL A 27 7.61 19.70 22.78
N PRO A 28 8.92 19.79 22.53
CA PRO A 28 9.59 21.08 22.39
C PRO A 28 8.92 21.99 21.36
N PRO A 29 8.84 23.31 21.62
CA PRO A 29 8.33 24.26 20.64
C PRO A 29 9.27 24.41 19.45
N LEU A 30 8.75 24.90 18.33
CA LEU A 30 9.57 25.43 17.25
C LEU A 30 9.92 26.89 17.56
N ILE A 31 11.21 27.14 17.75
CA ILE A 31 11.75 28.48 17.99
C ILE A 31 12.25 29.06 16.68
N CYS A 32 12.12 30.37 16.50
CA CYS A 32 12.69 31.07 15.36
C CYS A 32 14.22 30.94 15.31
N GLU A 33 14.75 30.46 14.19
CA GLU A 33 16.19 30.26 13.96
C GLU A 33 16.99 31.57 13.90
N GLY A 34 16.32 32.68 13.57
CA GLY A 34 16.97 34.00 13.44
C GLY A 34 17.25 34.67 14.79
N CYS A 35 16.27 34.71 15.69
CA CYS A 35 16.42 35.36 17.01
C CYS A 35 16.64 34.38 18.17
N ASN A 36 16.42 33.07 17.97
CA ASN A 36 16.53 32.02 18.98
C ASN A 36 15.70 32.27 20.25
N ASP A 37 14.61 33.03 20.13
CA ASP A 37 13.81 33.51 21.26
C ASP A 37 12.31 33.33 21.01
N SER A 38 11.80 33.83 19.88
CA SER A 38 10.37 33.79 19.56
C SER A 38 9.89 32.35 19.28
N VAL A 39 8.85 31.93 20.00
CA VAL A 39 8.13 30.68 19.75
C VAL A 39 7.23 30.86 18.53
N LEU A 40 7.47 30.08 17.47
CA LEU A 40 6.65 30.09 16.25
C LEU A 40 5.50 29.10 16.34
N VAL A 41 5.76 27.91 16.90
CA VAL A 41 4.75 26.87 17.13
C VAL A 41 4.96 26.26 18.51
N GLU A 42 3.91 26.23 19.32
CA GLU A 42 3.91 25.53 20.61
C GLU A 42 3.56 24.05 20.42
N ASN A 43 4.28 23.16 21.12
CA ASN A 43 4.19 21.70 20.95
C ASN A 43 4.41 21.27 19.49
N TYR A 44 5.58 21.55 18.93
CA TYR A 44 5.85 21.32 17.51
C TYR A 44 6.06 19.85 17.14
N LEU A 45 5.23 19.32 16.24
CA LEU A 45 5.46 18.06 15.52
C LEU A 45 5.77 18.34 14.06
N LYS A 46 6.92 17.87 13.58
CA LYS A 46 7.37 18.05 12.20
C LYS A 46 6.38 17.47 11.18
N GLU A 47 5.66 16.41 11.55
CA GLU A 47 4.67 15.78 10.68
C GLU A 47 3.41 16.63 10.47
N CYS A 48 3.16 17.60 11.35
CA CYS A 48 2.03 18.53 11.24
C CYS A 48 2.32 19.75 10.37
N PHE A 49 3.60 20.07 10.11
CA PHE A 49 4.00 21.26 9.36
C PHE A 49 5.08 20.89 8.37
N VAL A 50 4.72 20.84 7.10
CA VAL A 50 5.57 20.23 6.08
C VAL A 50 5.80 21.20 4.93
N GLY A 51 7.05 21.62 4.76
CA GLY A 51 7.53 22.39 3.62
C GLY A 51 6.94 23.80 3.49
N ILE A 52 6.53 24.41 4.61
CA ILE A 52 6.04 25.80 4.70
C ILE A 52 7.01 26.69 5.46
N GLY A 53 6.95 28.00 5.19
CA GLY A 53 7.71 29.01 5.92
C GLY A 53 6.94 29.56 7.13
N LEU A 54 7.65 29.90 8.19
CA LEU A 54 7.08 30.56 9.37
C LEU A 54 7.91 31.82 9.67
N GLU A 55 7.30 32.99 9.51
CA GLU A 55 7.97 34.27 9.70
C GLU A 55 7.76 34.82 11.11
N CYS A 56 8.88 35.13 11.77
CA CYS A 56 8.92 35.66 13.12
C CYS A 56 8.48 37.13 13.18
N PHE A 57 7.57 37.45 14.10
CA PHE A 57 7.12 38.82 14.34
C PHE A 57 8.28 39.75 14.74
N LYS A 58 9.19 39.25 15.59
CA LYS A 58 10.25 40.06 16.22
C LYS A 58 11.40 40.40 15.28
N CYS A 59 11.90 39.41 14.52
CA CYS A 59 13.10 39.58 13.69
C CYS A 59 12.85 39.39 12.18
N GLN A 60 11.61 39.11 11.76
CA GLN A 60 11.21 38.91 10.36
C GLN A 60 11.93 37.74 9.66
N HIS A 61 12.69 36.94 10.39
CA HIS A 61 13.34 35.75 9.87
C HIS A 61 12.30 34.66 9.58
N VAL A 62 12.44 33.98 8.45
CA VAL A 62 11.59 32.86 8.04
C VAL A 62 12.27 31.55 8.39
N THR A 63 11.70 30.81 9.34
CA THR A 63 12.11 29.44 9.65
C THR A 63 11.35 28.47 8.75
N MET A 64 12.09 27.62 8.03
CA MET A 64 11.50 26.65 7.10
C MET A 64 11.24 25.31 7.79
N THR A 65 10.01 24.80 7.65
CA THR A 65 9.66 23.45 8.12
C THR A 65 10.16 22.38 7.13
N PRO A 66 10.49 21.17 7.60
CA PRO A 66 11.08 20.14 6.75
C PRO A 66 10.10 19.67 5.67
N SER A 67 10.64 19.20 4.55
CA SER A 67 9.88 18.47 3.52
C SER A 67 9.40 17.11 4.04
N LEU A 68 8.38 16.56 3.37
CA LEU A 68 7.95 15.19 3.65
C LEU A 68 9.08 14.22 3.23
N PRO A 69 9.44 13.23 4.06
CA PRO A 69 10.39 12.20 3.65
C PRO A 69 9.92 11.48 2.38
N GLU A 70 10.86 11.03 1.55
CA GLU A 70 10.53 10.27 0.35
C GLU A 70 9.84 8.95 0.72
N GLY A 71 8.78 8.60 -0.01
CA GLY A 71 7.99 7.40 0.24
C GLY A 71 6.87 7.55 1.27
N GLU A 72 6.88 8.64 2.06
CA GLU A 72 5.79 8.97 2.97
C GLU A 72 4.64 9.67 2.21
N VAL A 73 3.44 9.56 2.79
CA VAL A 73 2.22 10.19 2.26
C VAL A 73 1.60 11.13 3.27
N PHE A 74 0.93 12.16 2.77
CA PHE A 74 0.05 13.03 3.56
C PHE A 74 -1.24 12.31 3.97
N PRO A 75 -1.92 12.80 5.02
CA PRO A 75 -3.29 12.37 5.29
C PRO A 75 -4.23 12.75 4.13
N GLN A 76 -5.43 12.18 4.11
CA GLN A 76 -6.39 12.41 3.01
C GLN A 76 -6.76 13.90 2.84
N MET A 77 -6.90 14.63 3.95
CA MET A 77 -7.30 16.03 3.98
C MET A 77 -6.26 16.91 4.71
N PRO A 78 -5.10 17.19 4.10
CA PRO A 78 -4.18 18.17 4.63
C PRO A 78 -4.69 19.58 4.34
N VAL A 79 -4.32 20.55 5.18
CA VAL A 79 -4.53 21.98 4.90
C VAL A 79 -3.42 22.45 3.95
N SER A 80 -3.78 22.79 2.72
CA SER A 80 -2.84 23.36 1.74
C SER A 80 -2.86 24.88 1.79
N LEU A 81 -1.69 25.51 1.92
CA LEU A 81 -1.50 26.96 1.81
C LEU A 81 -1.29 27.43 0.36
N GLY A 82 -1.59 26.58 -0.62
CA GLY A 82 -1.34 26.83 -2.04
C GLY A 82 0.15 26.73 -2.42
N SER A 83 0.51 27.30 -3.57
CA SER A 83 1.88 27.28 -4.09
C SER A 83 2.74 28.46 -3.63
N LYS A 84 2.11 29.57 -3.21
CA LYS A 84 2.78 30.77 -2.74
C LYS A 84 1.85 31.61 -1.89
N GLY A 85 2.41 32.59 -1.18
CA GLY A 85 1.64 33.58 -0.43
C GLY A 85 2.20 33.84 0.95
N ARG A 86 1.78 34.96 1.54
CA ARG A 86 2.14 35.36 2.90
C ARG A 86 0.85 35.57 3.66
N TYR A 87 0.64 34.77 4.70
CA TYR A 87 -0.63 34.70 5.42
C TYR A 87 -0.42 35.23 6.84
N LEU A 88 -0.91 36.44 7.10
CA LEU A 88 -0.82 37.04 8.43
C LEU A 88 -1.74 36.32 9.41
N ILE A 89 -1.16 35.76 10.47
CA ILE A 89 -1.88 35.10 11.55
C ILE A 89 -1.95 36.07 12.74
N GLY A 90 -3.08 36.78 12.84
CA GLY A 90 -3.30 37.82 13.85
C GLY A 90 -3.49 37.29 15.28
N SER A 91 -3.80 36.01 15.43
CA SER A 91 -3.95 35.33 16.72
C SER A 91 -3.60 33.84 16.57
N SER A 92 -3.07 33.22 17.63
CA SER A 92 -2.71 31.81 17.63
C SER A 92 -3.87 30.91 17.19
N VAL A 93 -3.59 30.01 16.25
CA VAL A 93 -4.54 28.98 15.81
C VAL A 93 -4.33 27.73 16.68
N VAL A 94 -5.42 27.12 17.15
CA VAL A 94 -5.34 25.89 17.95
C VAL A 94 -5.47 24.67 17.03
N ASN A 95 -4.47 23.79 17.04
CA ASN A 95 -4.47 22.52 16.29
C ASN A 95 -4.85 21.35 17.22
N ARG A 96 -6.11 20.90 17.18
CA ARG A 96 -6.70 19.93 18.12
C ARG A 96 -6.58 18.45 17.72
N LYS A 97 -6.15 18.16 16.50
CA LYS A 97 -6.15 16.79 15.93
C LYS A 97 -4.93 16.52 15.05
N ASP A 98 -3.81 17.17 15.37
CA ASP A 98 -2.58 17.06 14.58
C ASP A 98 -2.82 17.25 13.08
N VAL A 99 -3.65 18.25 12.73
CA VAL A 99 -3.96 18.59 11.35
C VAL A 99 -2.66 18.96 10.64
N VAL A 100 -2.43 18.37 9.48
CA VAL A 100 -1.22 18.59 8.70
C VAL A 100 -1.40 19.81 7.80
N MET A 101 -0.51 20.79 7.93
CA MET A 101 -0.39 21.97 7.09
C MET A 101 0.79 21.82 6.12
N THR A 102 0.56 22.09 4.84
CA THR A 102 1.59 21.95 3.80
C THR A 102 1.35 22.87 2.61
N CYS A 103 2.20 22.80 1.59
CA CYS A 103 2.08 23.55 0.34
C CYS A 103 1.77 22.64 -0.86
N SER A 104 1.35 23.22 -1.98
CA SER A 104 1.05 22.48 -3.22
C SER A 104 2.27 21.72 -3.74
N GLN A 105 3.47 22.28 -3.62
CA GLN A 105 4.71 21.65 -4.10
C GLN A 105 5.02 20.34 -3.37
N GLU A 106 4.83 20.28 -2.05
CA GLU A 106 5.05 19.03 -1.31
C GLU A 106 3.96 17.99 -1.62
N LEU A 107 2.71 18.42 -1.81
CA LEU A 107 1.63 17.53 -2.23
C LEU A 107 1.92 16.90 -3.60
N GLU A 108 2.33 17.71 -4.57
CA GLU A 108 2.72 17.26 -5.91
C GLU A 108 3.97 16.36 -5.88
N LYS A 109 4.97 16.74 -5.08
CA LYS A 109 6.19 15.93 -4.87
C LYS A 109 5.85 14.55 -4.30
N SER A 110 5.04 14.51 -3.24
CA SER A 110 4.61 13.25 -2.60
C SER A 110 3.83 12.40 -3.61
N GLU A 111 2.83 12.97 -4.28
CA GLU A 111 2.03 12.25 -5.27
C GLU A 111 2.89 11.68 -6.41
N LYS A 112 3.84 12.45 -6.93
CA LYS A 112 4.75 12.00 -8.00
C LYS A 112 5.62 10.81 -7.57
N LEU A 113 6.04 10.76 -6.29
CA LEU A 113 6.95 9.75 -5.79
C LEU A 113 6.24 8.48 -5.28
N THR A 114 4.98 8.60 -4.86
CA THR A 114 4.28 7.52 -4.15
C THR A 114 2.98 7.06 -4.82
N ALA A 115 2.42 7.81 -5.77
CA ALA A 115 1.17 7.41 -6.40
C ALA A 115 1.40 6.33 -7.45
N PRO A 116 0.55 5.28 -7.48
CA PRO A 116 0.52 4.40 -8.64
C PRO A 116 0.04 5.18 -9.86
N GLN A 117 0.60 4.84 -11.03
CA GLN A 117 0.04 5.28 -12.29
C GLN A 117 -1.40 4.79 -12.45
N LYS A 118 -2.18 5.52 -13.24
CA LYS A 118 -3.52 5.09 -13.63
C LYS A 118 -3.42 3.75 -14.35
N ALA A 119 -4.39 2.86 -14.09
CA ALA A 119 -4.48 1.59 -14.80
C ALA A 119 -4.52 1.88 -16.31
N THR A 120 -3.50 1.42 -17.02
CA THR A 120 -3.48 1.44 -18.48
C THR A 120 -3.89 0.06 -18.96
N SER A 121 -4.95 -0.02 -19.77
CA SER A 121 -5.34 -1.26 -20.44
C SER A 121 -4.29 -1.57 -21.50
N SER A 122 -3.18 -2.19 -21.10
CA SER A 122 -2.20 -2.70 -22.05
C SER A 122 -2.61 -4.11 -22.47
N ASN A 123 -3.12 -4.23 -23.69
CA ASN A 123 -3.39 -5.53 -24.29
C ASN A 123 -2.09 -6.35 -24.29
N PHE A 124 -2.08 -7.45 -23.52
CA PHE A 124 -0.99 -8.41 -23.59
C PHE A 124 -1.29 -9.44 -24.65
N GLU A 125 -0.40 -9.58 -25.62
CA GLU A 125 -0.48 -10.73 -26.51
C GLU A 125 0.27 -11.90 -25.89
N LEU A 126 -0.43 -13.01 -25.65
CA LEU A 126 0.17 -14.23 -25.12
C LEU A 126 1.03 -14.94 -26.20
N THR A 127 2.33 -14.64 -26.20
CA THR A 127 3.33 -15.25 -27.09
C THR A 127 4.55 -15.73 -26.30
N HIS A 128 5.32 -16.67 -26.87
CA HIS A 128 6.59 -17.11 -26.27
C HIS A 128 7.58 -15.95 -26.09
N GLU A 129 7.63 -15.04 -27.04
CA GLU A 129 8.50 -13.86 -27.00
C GLU A 129 8.12 -12.95 -25.83
N ASN A 130 6.84 -12.62 -25.68
CA ASN A 130 6.37 -11.76 -24.61
C ASN A 130 6.53 -12.40 -23.22
N LEU A 131 6.32 -13.71 -23.09
CA LEU A 131 6.60 -14.44 -21.85
C LEU A 131 8.10 -14.43 -21.50
N THR A 132 8.97 -14.42 -22.51
CA THR A 132 10.43 -14.30 -22.30
C THR A 132 10.79 -12.89 -21.85
N LYS A 133 10.23 -11.85 -22.49
CA LYS A 133 10.41 -10.45 -22.07
C LYS A 133 10.01 -10.22 -20.61
N VAL A 134 8.87 -10.76 -20.17
CA VAL A 134 8.44 -10.66 -18.76
C VAL A 134 9.45 -11.32 -17.82
N SER A 135 9.96 -12.49 -18.18
CA SER A 135 11.00 -13.18 -17.41
C SER A 135 12.29 -12.37 -17.32
N ASP A 136 12.73 -11.79 -18.44
CA ASP A 136 13.97 -11.01 -18.51
C ASP A 136 13.86 -9.71 -17.69
N GLU A 137 12.71 -9.04 -17.76
CA GLU A 137 12.42 -7.84 -16.96
C GLU A 137 12.47 -8.14 -15.45
N LEU A 138 11.81 -9.21 -15.00
CA LEU A 138 11.87 -9.64 -13.60
C LEU A 138 13.28 -10.04 -13.17
N ASN A 139 14.01 -10.71 -14.05
CA ASN A 139 15.37 -11.09 -13.78
C ASN A 139 16.28 -9.87 -13.64
N LEU A 140 16.09 -8.84 -14.47
CA LEU A 140 16.80 -7.57 -14.34
C LEU A 140 16.46 -6.87 -13.03
N LEU A 141 15.16 -6.73 -12.73
CA LEU A 141 14.68 -6.04 -11.52
C LEU A 141 15.10 -6.74 -10.22
N SER A 142 15.26 -8.06 -10.24
CA SER A 142 15.67 -8.84 -9.06
C SER A 142 17.18 -9.09 -8.96
N GLY A 143 17.99 -8.47 -9.83
CA GLY A 143 19.45 -8.68 -9.83
C GLY A 143 19.85 -10.12 -10.18
N GLY A 144 19.14 -10.76 -11.09
CA GLY A 144 19.46 -12.10 -11.61
C GLY A 144 18.86 -13.27 -10.81
N ARG A 145 18.10 -13.00 -9.74
CA ARG A 145 17.57 -14.05 -8.85
C ARG A 145 16.44 -14.85 -9.50
N PHE A 146 15.65 -14.21 -10.36
CA PHE A 146 14.47 -14.81 -10.97
C PHE A 146 14.78 -16.04 -11.85
N ASN A 147 15.95 -16.06 -12.53
CA ASN A 147 16.38 -17.20 -13.35
C ASN A 147 16.39 -18.53 -12.59
N LYS A 148 16.75 -18.53 -11.30
CA LYS A 148 16.75 -19.75 -10.48
C LYS A 148 15.34 -20.34 -10.33
N TYR A 149 14.34 -19.47 -10.18
CA TYR A 149 12.94 -19.88 -10.08
C TYR A 149 12.38 -20.39 -11.40
N ILE A 150 12.76 -19.78 -12.52
CA ILE A 150 12.39 -20.27 -13.87
C ILE A 150 12.95 -21.67 -14.10
N GLU A 151 14.22 -21.91 -13.79
CA GLU A 151 14.82 -23.24 -13.94
C GLU A 151 14.19 -24.28 -13.00
N SER A 152 13.83 -23.88 -11.78
CA SER A 152 13.10 -24.72 -10.82
C SER A 152 11.70 -25.07 -11.33
N ALA A 153 10.96 -24.09 -11.86
CA ALA A 153 9.65 -24.28 -12.46
C ALA A 153 9.68 -25.21 -13.67
N LYS A 154 10.64 -25.04 -14.59
CA LYS A 154 10.86 -25.94 -15.74
C LYS A 154 11.03 -27.39 -15.31
N ARG A 155 11.91 -27.64 -14.31
CA ARG A 155 12.13 -28.99 -13.77
C ARG A 155 10.83 -29.57 -13.20
N SER A 156 10.12 -28.80 -12.39
CA SER A 156 8.84 -29.21 -11.78
C SER A 156 7.81 -29.65 -12.83
N ILE A 157 7.63 -28.84 -13.88
CA ILE A 157 6.68 -29.11 -14.98
C ILE A 157 7.09 -30.35 -15.78
N ASN A 158 8.39 -30.58 -15.98
CA ASN A 158 8.89 -31.76 -16.69
C ASN A 158 8.69 -33.05 -15.87
N HIS A 159 8.80 -32.96 -14.55
CA HIS A 159 8.51 -34.07 -13.64
C HIS A 159 7.02 -34.29 -13.39
N ARG A 160 6.14 -33.56 -14.10
CA ARG A 160 4.67 -33.62 -13.93
C ARG A 160 4.22 -33.36 -12.50
N SER A 161 4.97 -32.52 -11.78
CA SER A 161 4.45 -31.96 -10.54
C SER A 161 3.43 -30.89 -10.90
N ASP A 162 2.16 -31.16 -10.60
CA ASP A 162 1.07 -30.20 -10.81
C ASP A 162 1.16 -28.98 -9.87
N TYR A 163 2.14 -28.98 -8.96
CA TYR A 163 2.29 -28.01 -7.90
C TYR A 163 3.71 -27.43 -7.87
N PHE A 164 3.81 -26.11 -7.97
CA PHE A 164 5.04 -25.37 -7.74
C PHE A 164 4.73 -24.12 -6.92
N ARG A 165 5.26 -24.08 -5.68
CA ARG A 165 4.95 -23.01 -4.71
C ARG A 165 6.10 -22.01 -4.52
N GLU A 166 7.33 -22.37 -4.87
CA GLU A 166 8.49 -21.51 -4.59
C GLU A 166 8.37 -20.15 -5.29
N ASN A 167 7.91 -20.13 -6.54
CA ASN A 167 7.59 -18.90 -7.25
C ASN A 167 6.45 -19.15 -8.26
N PRO A 168 5.22 -18.73 -7.92
CA PRO A 168 4.03 -18.92 -8.74
C PRO A 168 4.11 -18.27 -10.12
N LEU A 169 4.77 -17.11 -10.24
CA LEU A 169 4.90 -16.42 -11.52
C LEU A 169 5.86 -17.15 -12.45
N ALA A 170 6.99 -17.64 -11.94
CA ALA A 170 7.92 -18.46 -12.72
C ALA A 170 7.24 -19.73 -13.24
N TRP A 171 6.44 -20.40 -12.40
CA TRP A 171 5.60 -21.52 -12.84
C TRP A 171 4.58 -21.10 -13.89
N SER A 172 3.92 -19.96 -13.71
CA SER A 172 2.92 -19.45 -14.66
C SER A 172 3.53 -19.23 -16.04
N ILE A 173 4.69 -18.58 -16.10
CA ILE A 173 5.43 -18.32 -17.36
C ILE A 173 5.75 -19.63 -18.09
N GLU A 174 6.33 -20.60 -17.38
CA GLU A 174 6.75 -21.86 -18.00
C GLU A 174 5.58 -22.78 -18.34
N HIS A 175 4.51 -22.78 -17.53
CA HIS A 175 3.25 -23.47 -17.84
C HIS A 175 2.64 -22.92 -19.12
N LEU A 176 2.53 -21.60 -19.24
CA LEU A 176 1.98 -20.94 -20.44
C LEU A 176 2.84 -21.17 -21.68
N LYS A 177 4.18 -21.13 -21.56
CA LYS A 177 5.09 -21.52 -22.67
C LYS A 177 4.82 -22.95 -23.13
N LYS A 178 4.65 -23.91 -22.20
CA LYS A 178 4.35 -25.30 -22.56
C LYS A 178 3.00 -25.43 -23.26
N GLN A 179 1.97 -24.72 -22.80
CA GLN A 179 0.65 -24.73 -23.44
C GLN A 179 0.70 -24.14 -24.87
N LEU A 180 1.40 -23.01 -25.06
CA LEU A 180 1.56 -22.40 -26.38
C LEU A 180 2.27 -23.33 -27.38
N GLY A 181 3.23 -24.13 -26.91
CA GLY A 181 3.93 -25.13 -27.72
C GLY A 181 3.02 -26.25 -28.25
N ASN A 182 1.89 -26.52 -27.57
CA ASN A 182 0.92 -27.55 -27.96
C ASN A 182 -0.07 -27.09 -29.05
N LYS A 183 0.10 -25.87 -29.60
CA LYS A 183 -0.74 -25.23 -30.63
C LYS A 183 -2.20 -24.92 -30.22
N GLU A 184 -2.70 -25.49 -29.14
CA GLU A 184 -4.01 -25.18 -28.55
C GLU A 184 -3.86 -24.80 -27.07
N LEU A 185 -4.41 -23.65 -26.69
CA LEU A 185 -4.41 -23.19 -25.30
C LEU A 185 -5.61 -23.80 -24.56
N ILE A 186 -5.36 -24.84 -23.76
CA ILE A 186 -6.41 -25.45 -22.96
C ILE A 186 -6.69 -24.56 -21.75
N MET A 187 -7.93 -24.04 -21.66
CA MET A 187 -8.40 -23.16 -20.58
C MET A 187 -8.76 -23.94 -19.31
N SER A 188 -7.81 -24.75 -18.82
CA SER A 188 -7.93 -25.43 -17.53
C SER A 188 -7.81 -24.43 -16.38
N LYS A 189 -8.21 -24.85 -15.17
CA LYS A 189 -8.05 -24.05 -13.94
C LYS A 189 -6.61 -23.57 -13.76
N GLN A 190 -5.62 -24.45 -14.00
CA GLN A 190 -4.19 -24.11 -13.90
C GLN A 190 -3.80 -23.03 -14.91
N THR A 191 -4.29 -23.11 -16.15
CA THR A 191 -4.06 -22.08 -17.17
C THR A 191 -4.68 -20.75 -16.76
N LEU A 192 -5.92 -20.74 -16.27
CA LEU A 192 -6.59 -19.53 -15.77
C LEU A 192 -5.82 -18.88 -14.62
N VAL A 193 -5.33 -19.68 -13.66
CA VAL A 193 -4.49 -19.18 -12.56
C VAL A 193 -3.19 -18.56 -13.09
N ALA A 194 -2.51 -19.25 -14.03
CA ALA A 194 -1.27 -18.76 -14.60
C ALA A 194 -1.45 -17.44 -15.34
N LEU A 195 -2.53 -17.32 -16.13
CA LEU A 195 -2.95 -16.08 -16.77
C LEU A 195 -3.26 -14.98 -15.73
N GLY A 196 -3.96 -15.36 -14.66
CA GLY A 196 -4.26 -14.54 -13.49
C GLY A 196 -3.04 -13.86 -12.89
N PHE A 197 -2.02 -14.65 -12.58
CA PHE A 197 -0.78 -14.15 -11.99
C PHE A 197 0.06 -13.33 -12.95
N LEU A 198 0.13 -13.75 -14.22
CA LEU A 198 0.85 -12.99 -15.24
C LEU A 198 0.24 -11.60 -15.42
N GLN A 199 -1.08 -11.53 -15.59
CA GLN A 199 -1.75 -10.25 -15.79
C GLN A 199 -1.71 -9.40 -14.51
N GLY A 200 -1.97 -10.00 -13.34
CA GLY A 200 -1.87 -9.27 -12.06
C GLY A 200 -0.48 -8.69 -11.82
N TYR A 201 0.58 -9.43 -12.15
CA TYR A 201 1.95 -8.91 -12.11
C TYR A 201 2.14 -7.72 -13.06
N ARG A 202 1.68 -7.85 -14.31
CA ARG A 202 1.80 -6.77 -15.30
C ARG A 202 1.05 -5.52 -14.88
N ASP A 203 -0.15 -5.67 -14.32
CA ASP A 203 -0.95 -4.54 -13.85
C ASP A 203 -0.24 -3.83 -12.68
N VAL A 204 0.27 -4.60 -11.72
CA VAL A 204 1.03 -4.04 -10.60
C VAL A 204 2.29 -3.34 -11.08
N LEU A 205 3.05 -3.96 -11.98
CA LEU A 205 4.27 -3.37 -12.55
C LEU A 205 3.95 -2.06 -13.29
N ALA A 206 2.94 -2.07 -14.17
CA ALA A 206 2.53 -0.89 -14.93
C ALA A 206 2.14 0.27 -14.01
N ARG A 207 1.50 -0.04 -12.88
CA ARG A 207 1.06 0.97 -11.90
C ARG A 207 2.18 1.45 -10.99
N TRP A 208 3.05 0.56 -10.50
CA TRP A 208 3.95 0.87 -9.38
C TRP A 208 5.42 1.04 -9.76
N LYS A 209 5.83 0.78 -11.01
CA LYS A 209 7.24 0.82 -11.43
C LYS A 209 7.97 2.14 -11.13
N ASP A 210 7.26 3.26 -11.10
CA ASP A 210 7.83 4.60 -10.86
C ASP A 210 7.79 5.01 -9.38
N HIS A 211 7.26 4.15 -8.49
CA HIS A 211 7.25 4.39 -7.06
C HIS A 211 8.69 4.44 -6.53
N VAL A 212 9.00 5.38 -5.64
CA VAL A 212 10.38 5.58 -5.11
C VAL A 212 10.96 4.31 -4.45
N HIS A 213 10.11 3.49 -3.84
CA HIS A 213 10.50 2.20 -3.25
C HIS A 213 10.36 0.98 -4.18
N PHE A 214 10.01 1.17 -5.45
CA PHE A 214 9.82 0.05 -6.38
C PHE A 214 11.04 -0.88 -6.51
N PRO A 215 12.30 -0.40 -6.50
CA PRO A 215 13.45 -1.31 -6.56
C PRO A 215 13.48 -2.35 -5.42
N ILE A 216 13.03 -1.96 -4.22
CA ILE A 216 12.92 -2.85 -3.06
C ILE A 216 11.77 -3.83 -3.28
N LEU A 217 10.60 -3.30 -3.66
CA LEU A 217 9.39 -4.09 -3.92
C LEU A 217 9.59 -5.11 -5.04
N ALA A 218 10.32 -4.77 -6.09
CA ALA A 218 10.58 -5.69 -7.19
C ALA A 218 11.41 -6.90 -6.74
N THR A 219 12.32 -6.71 -5.80
CA THR A 219 13.06 -7.81 -5.17
C THR A 219 12.12 -8.69 -4.32
N GLU A 220 11.20 -8.08 -3.58
CA GLU A 220 10.21 -8.80 -2.77
C GLU A 220 9.19 -9.56 -3.61
N ILE A 221 8.70 -8.98 -4.73
CA ILE A 221 7.81 -9.66 -5.68
C ILE A 221 8.45 -10.97 -6.19
N CYS A 222 9.77 -11.00 -6.39
CA CYS A 222 10.44 -12.24 -6.77
C CYS A 222 10.57 -13.25 -5.63
N ALA A 223 10.72 -12.81 -4.38
CA ALA A 223 10.91 -13.70 -3.24
C ALA A 223 9.59 -14.18 -2.60
N TYR A 224 8.59 -13.31 -2.56
CA TYR A 224 7.30 -13.46 -1.86
C TYR A 224 6.14 -13.05 -2.77
N PHE A 225 6.12 -13.59 -3.99
CA PHE A 225 5.24 -13.17 -5.06
C PHE A 225 3.78 -12.93 -4.64
N TYR A 226 3.13 -13.89 -3.97
CA TYR A 226 1.73 -13.71 -3.56
C TYR A 226 1.52 -12.54 -2.61
N HIS A 227 2.39 -12.44 -1.62
CA HIS A 227 2.29 -11.40 -0.61
C HIS A 227 2.39 -10.03 -1.26
N SER A 228 3.47 -9.81 -2.01
CA SER A 228 3.73 -8.53 -2.67
C SER A 228 2.70 -8.20 -3.76
N LEU A 229 2.21 -9.20 -4.51
CA LEU A 229 1.14 -9.02 -5.48
C LEU A 229 -0.14 -8.52 -4.80
N MET A 230 -0.58 -9.19 -3.73
CA MET A 230 -1.80 -8.82 -3.00
C MET A 230 -1.65 -7.45 -2.32
N GLN A 231 -0.49 -7.17 -1.75
CA GLN A 231 -0.16 -5.87 -1.17
C GLN A 231 -0.35 -4.73 -2.18
N LEU A 232 0.22 -4.87 -3.38
CA LEU A 232 0.16 -3.82 -4.40
C LEU A 232 -1.21 -3.71 -5.06
N ILE A 233 -1.95 -4.81 -5.19
CA ILE A 233 -3.35 -4.80 -5.64
C ILE A 233 -4.23 -4.03 -4.63
N VAL A 234 -4.11 -4.32 -3.33
CA VAL A 234 -4.88 -3.62 -2.29
C VAL A 234 -4.48 -2.15 -2.20
N ALA A 235 -3.18 -1.84 -2.30
CA ALA A 235 -2.72 -0.45 -2.35
C ALA A 235 -3.31 0.30 -3.55
N SER A 236 -3.37 -0.34 -4.73
CA SER A 236 -3.98 0.22 -5.93
C SER A 236 -5.47 0.50 -5.73
N TYR A 237 -6.22 -0.47 -5.19
CA TYR A 237 -7.65 -0.32 -4.92
C TYR A 237 -7.94 0.82 -3.93
N LEU A 238 -7.20 0.88 -2.82
CA LEU A 238 -7.40 1.93 -1.82
C LEU A 238 -7.05 3.31 -2.38
N LYS A 239 -6.02 3.40 -3.23
CA LYS A 239 -5.70 4.63 -3.95
C LYS A 239 -6.83 5.05 -4.89
N ASP A 240 -7.38 4.11 -5.64
CA ASP A 240 -8.50 4.36 -6.56
C ASP A 240 -9.77 4.81 -5.80
N ALA A 241 -9.96 4.33 -4.57
CA ALA A 241 -10.99 4.80 -3.63
C ALA A 241 -10.69 6.18 -2.98
N GLY A 242 -9.61 6.86 -3.40
CA GLY A 242 -9.24 8.20 -2.94
C GLY A 242 -8.40 8.23 -1.65
N ASN A 243 -7.91 7.08 -1.17
CA ASN A 243 -7.03 7.02 -0.03
C ASN A 243 -5.57 7.32 -0.43
N ARG A 244 -4.76 7.86 0.49
CA ARG A 244 -3.31 8.05 0.30
C ARG A 244 -2.57 6.94 1.05
N ILE A 245 -2.08 5.95 0.30
CA ILE A 245 -1.42 4.76 0.84
C ILE A 245 0.10 4.93 0.73
N ALA A 246 0.79 4.72 1.84
CA ALA A 246 2.22 4.55 1.84
C ALA A 246 2.60 3.08 1.95
N ILE A 247 3.73 2.75 1.34
CA ILE A 247 4.37 1.44 1.44
C ILE A 247 5.34 1.49 2.60
N ASN A 248 5.16 0.60 3.56
CA ASN A 248 6.00 0.54 4.74
C ASN A 248 7.17 -0.39 4.46
N ILE A 249 8.30 0.18 4.06
CA ILE A 249 9.55 -0.57 3.99
C ILE A 249 10.02 -0.77 5.43
N ALA A 250 9.94 -2.00 5.93
CA ALA A 250 10.25 -2.34 7.32
C ALA A 250 11.53 -1.62 7.80
N GLY A 251 11.44 -0.99 8.98
CA GLY A 251 12.51 -0.22 9.57
C GLY A 251 13.79 -1.05 9.74
N LYS A 252 14.94 -0.36 9.70
CA LYS A 252 16.29 -0.93 9.82
C LYS A 252 16.58 -1.64 11.17
N GLU A 253 15.61 -1.71 12.08
CA GLU A 253 15.78 -2.30 13.41
C GLU A 253 15.43 -3.79 13.41
N VAL A 254 16.41 -4.60 13.82
CA VAL A 254 16.31 -6.06 13.87
C VAL A 254 15.24 -6.45 14.89
N GLY A 255 14.13 -7.03 14.42
CA GLY A 255 13.10 -7.64 15.28
C GLY A 255 11.75 -6.92 15.33
N GLU A 256 11.64 -5.70 14.80
CA GLU A 256 10.34 -5.04 14.67
C GLU A 256 9.52 -5.68 13.54
N ARG A 257 8.30 -6.14 13.88
CA ARG A 257 7.32 -6.53 12.87
C ARG A 257 6.58 -5.28 12.41
N ALA A 258 6.95 -4.77 11.25
CA ALA A 258 6.26 -3.69 10.57
C ALA A 258 5.08 -4.26 9.76
N ALA A 259 3.95 -3.55 9.74
CA ALA A 259 2.88 -3.82 8.79
C ALA A 259 3.30 -3.42 7.38
N ASP A 260 2.69 -3.97 6.33
CA ASP A 260 3.12 -3.79 4.93
C ASP A 260 2.82 -2.41 4.35
N LEU A 261 1.68 -1.82 4.74
CA LEU A 261 1.20 -0.52 4.26
C LEU A 261 0.68 0.31 5.43
N TYR A 262 0.49 1.61 5.21
CA TYR A 262 -0.31 2.43 6.10
C TYR A 262 -1.00 3.59 5.38
N LEU A 263 -2.09 4.03 6.00
CA LEU A 263 -2.75 5.31 5.76
C LEU A 263 -2.28 6.28 6.83
N ARG A 264 -2.00 7.52 6.44
CA ARG A 264 -1.81 8.60 7.42
C ARG A 264 -3.17 9.22 7.74
N ILE A 265 -3.55 9.25 9.02
CA ILE A 265 -4.83 9.82 9.47
C ILE A 265 -4.63 11.28 9.87
N SER A 266 -3.54 11.57 10.59
CA SER A 266 -3.13 12.91 11.02
C SER A 266 -1.59 13.02 10.99
N GLY A 267 -1.03 14.09 11.55
CA GLY A 267 0.42 14.22 11.69
C GLY A 267 1.04 13.09 12.51
N SER A 268 0.37 12.65 13.58
CA SER A 268 0.89 11.63 14.50
C SER A 268 0.27 10.24 14.29
N GLU A 269 -0.93 10.15 13.71
CA GLU A 269 -1.68 8.90 13.63
C GLU A 269 -1.57 8.20 12.27
N LYS A 270 -1.36 6.88 12.32
CA LYS A 270 -1.34 5.99 11.16
C LYS A 270 -2.35 4.85 11.37
N LEU A 271 -3.02 4.43 10.29
CA LEU A 271 -3.77 3.18 10.25
C LEU A 271 -2.99 2.19 9.38
N PHE A 272 -2.52 1.11 9.98
CA PHE A 272 -1.67 0.12 9.32
C PHE A 272 -2.49 -0.90 8.52
N LEU A 273 -1.91 -1.49 7.48
CA LEU A 273 -2.50 -2.62 6.79
C LEU A 273 -1.48 -3.75 6.72
N GLU A 274 -1.87 -4.91 7.24
CA GLU A 274 -1.07 -6.14 7.25
C GLU A 274 -1.65 -7.11 6.25
N VAL A 275 -0.85 -7.56 5.30
CA VAL A 275 -1.22 -8.50 4.25
C VAL A 275 -0.82 -9.91 4.65
N LYS A 276 -1.75 -10.86 4.50
CA LYS A 276 -1.49 -12.29 4.71
C LYS A 276 -1.92 -13.06 3.47
N GLY A 277 -1.00 -13.84 2.91
CA GLY A 277 -1.28 -14.86 1.89
C GLY A 277 -1.20 -16.27 2.47
N PRO A 278 -2.22 -16.77 3.19
CA PRO A 278 -2.16 -18.08 3.81
C PRO A 278 -2.15 -19.21 2.76
N GLU A 279 -1.20 -20.15 2.88
CA GLU A 279 -1.04 -21.28 1.95
C GLU A 279 -2.33 -22.07 1.71
N ALA A 280 -3.22 -22.15 2.71
CA ALA A 280 -4.48 -22.87 2.61
C ALA A 280 -5.51 -22.23 1.66
N LEU A 281 -5.34 -20.95 1.31
CA LEU A 281 -6.19 -20.22 0.35
C LEU A 281 -5.54 -20.09 -1.03
N GLU A 282 -4.39 -20.75 -1.25
CA GLU A 282 -3.74 -20.76 -2.54
C GLU A 282 -4.45 -21.66 -3.55
N TRP A 283 -4.31 -21.34 -4.84
CA TRP A 283 -4.87 -22.09 -5.98
C TRP A 283 -4.58 -23.58 -5.99
N THR A 284 -3.49 -24.01 -5.34
CA THR A 284 -3.10 -25.42 -5.22
C THR A 284 -4.06 -26.23 -4.35
N ASN A 285 -4.90 -25.57 -3.54
CA ASN A 285 -5.93 -26.24 -2.75
C ASN A 285 -7.25 -26.23 -3.51
N THR A 286 -7.70 -27.40 -3.94
CA THR A 286 -8.93 -27.57 -4.73
C THR A 286 -10.18 -27.78 -3.87
N GLU A 287 -10.03 -28.24 -2.62
CA GLU A 287 -11.15 -28.57 -1.72
C GLU A 287 -11.03 -27.87 -0.36
N LEU A 288 -11.37 -26.58 -0.32
CA LEU A 288 -11.40 -25.84 0.94
C LEU A 288 -12.81 -25.84 1.55
N LYS A 289 -13.06 -26.73 2.50
CA LYS A 289 -14.31 -26.74 3.28
C LYS A 289 -14.41 -25.50 4.18
N SER A 290 -15.63 -24.99 4.39
CA SER A 290 -15.92 -23.79 5.19
C SER A 290 -15.29 -23.82 6.59
N GLY A 291 -15.27 -24.99 7.25
CA GLY A 291 -14.65 -25.15 8.57
C GLY A 291 -13.13 -24.95 8.56
N LYS A 292 -12.44 -25.34 7.48
CA LYS A 292 -11.00 -25.10 7.31
C LYS A 292 -10.74 -23.63 6.99
N MET A 293 -11.55 -23.02 6.13
CA MET A 293 -11.47 -21.59 5.81
C MET A 293 -11.65 -20.72 7.06
N LYS A 294 -12.64 -21.02 7.91
CA LYS A 294 -12.84 -20.35 9.21
C LYS A 294 -11.57 -20.41 10.07
N LYS A 295 -10.96 -21.59 10.22
CA LYS A 295 -9.71 -21.75 10.99
C LYS A 295 -8.55 -20.95 10.42
N VAL A 296 -8.48 -20.81 9.09
CA VAL A 296 -7.46 -19.99 8.43
C VAL A 296 -7.66 -18.51 8.75
N VAL A 297 -8.88 -17.99 8.65
CA VAL A 297 -9.19 -16.59 9.01
C VAL A 297 -8.88 -16.32 10.49
N GLU A 298 -9.29 -17.22 11.40
CA GLU A 298 -8.98 -17.11 12.82
C GLU A 298 -7.46 -17.15 13.07
N LYS A 299 -6.71 -17.98 12.33
CA LYS A 299 -5.26 -18.02 12.38
C LYS A 299 -4.65 -16.69 11.92
N CYS A 300 -5.09 -16.12 10.80
CA CYS A 300 -4.61 -14.82 10.30
C CYS A 300 -4.87 -13.70 11.32
N LEU A 301 -6.05 -13.66 11.94
CA LEU A 301 -6.37 -12.73 13.03
C LEU A 301 -5.45 -12.90 14.25
N SER A 302 -5.17 -14.15 14.63
CA SER A 302 -4.29 -14.42 15.76
C SER A 302 -2.83 -14.06 15.46
N SER A 303 -2.38 -14.27 14.22
CA SER A 303 -0.99 -14.04 13.80
C SER A 303 -0.70 -12.59 13.45
N SER A 304 -1.71 -11.75 13.22
CA SER A 304 -1.55 -10.30 13.06
C SER A 304 -1.30 -9.58 14.38
N ARG A 305 -1.42 -10.27 15.53
CA ARG A 305 -1.08 -9.69 16.84
C ARG A 305 0.40 -9.29 16.87
N GLY A 306 0.67 -8.03 17.25
CA GLY A 306 1.99 -7.41 17.27
C GLY A 306 2.38 -6.68 15.98
N GLN A 307 1.59 -6.82 14.93
CA GLN A 307 1.64 -5.97 13.73
C GLN A 307 0.45 -5.00 13.72
N ILE A 308 -0.71 -5.51 14.16
CA ILE A 308 -1.90 -4.73 14.44
C ILE A 308 -2.27 -4.91 15.92
N ASP A 309 -2.22 -3.82 16.66
CA ASP A 309 -2.59 -3.72 18.07
C ASP A 309 -3.02 -2.29 18.43
N VAL A 310 -3.28 -2.01 19.71
CA VAL A 310 -3.77 -0.69 20.16
C VAL A 310 -2.78 0.45 19.86
N SER A 311 -1.48 0.16 19.77
CA SER A 311 -0.45 1.14 19.39
C SER A 311 -0.28 1.25 17.87
N LYS A 312 -0.64 0.19 17.13
CA LYS A 312 -0.60 0.11 15.67
C LYS A 312 -1.96 -0.36 15.13
N PRO A 313 -3.04 0.44 15.26
CA PRO A 313 -4.35 0.02 14.79
C PRO A 313 -4.35 -0.14 13.28
N GLY A 314 -5.22 -1.02 12.75
CA GLY A 314 -5.09 -1.36 11.36
C GLY A 314 -6.16 -2.27 10.76
N VAL A 315 -5.93 -2.63 9.50
CA VAL A 315 -6.73 -3.54 8.70
C VAL A 315 -5.94 -4.80 8.43
N LEU A 316 -6.57 -5.95 8.65
CA LEU A 316 -6.01 -7.21 8.19
C LEU A 316 -6.46 -7.46 6.75
N VAL A 317 -5.52 -7.60 5.83
CA VAL A 317 -5.76 -7.99 4.45
C VAL A 317 -5.47 -9.48 4.30
N ILE A 318 -6.42 -10.26 3.79
CA ILE A 318 -6.24 -11.69 3.54
C ILE A 318 -6.41 -11.97 2.05
N GLY A 319 -5.31 -12.36 1.42
CA GLY A 319 -5.26 -12.74 0.02
C GLY A 319 -5.62 -14.19 -0.22
N ALA A 320 -6.33 -14.45 -1.31
CA ALA A 320 -6.67 -15.79 -1.77
C ALA A 320 -6.47 -15.89 -3.29
N THR A 321 -6.05 -17.07 -3.76
CA THR A 321 -5.85 -17.35 -5.19
C THR A 321 -6.62 -18.56 -5.68
N CYS A 322 -7.54 -19.09 -4.87
CA CYS A 322 -8.40 -20.21 -5.27
C CYS A 322 -9.46 -19.77 -6.29
N LEU A 323 -9.45 -20.37 -7.48
CA LEU A 323 -10.42 -20.14 -8.55
C LEU A 323 -11.57 -21.16 -8.56
N ASN A 324 -12.22 -21.38 -7.41
CA ASN A 324 -13.44 -22.18 -7.38
C ASN A 324 -14.66 -21.27 -7.51
N GLU A 325 -15.68 -21.71 -8.25
CA GLU A 325 -16.95 -20.99 -8.33
C GLU A 325 -17.56 -20.81 -6.93
N GLY A 326 -18.03 -19.60 -6.61
CA GLY A 326 -18.60 -19.26 -5.30
C GLY A 326 -17.58 -19.10 -4.17
N PHE A 327 -16.28 -19.35 -4.41
CA PHE A 327 -15.27 -19.35 -3.34
C PHE A 327 -15.10 -17.98 -2.69
N LEU A 328 -15.08 -16.91 -3.49
CA LEU A 328 -14.85 -15.56 -2.96
C LEU A 328 -16.04 -15.08 -2.13
N GLU A 329 -17.25 -15.40 -2.57
CA GLU A 329 -18.50 -15.12 -1.86
C GLU A 329 -18.58 -15.89 -0.53
N ASP A 330 -18.23 -17.18 -0.55
CA ASP A 330 -18.12 -18.00 0.66
C ASP A 330 -17.04 -17.45 1.61
N PHE A 331 -15.91 -17.03 1.05
CA PHE A 331 -14.78 -16.48 1.81
C PHE A 331 -15.12 -15.18 2.50
N GLU A 332 -15.71 -14.23 1.78
CA GLU A 332 -16.22 -12.98 2.32
C GLU A 332 -17.25 -13.26 3.44
N THR A 333 -18.21 -14.15 3.19
CA THR A 333 -19.23 -14.54 4.17
C THR A 333 -18.61 -15.09 5.45
N ILE A 334 -17.59 -15.95 5.33
CA ILE A 334 -16.89 -16.54 6.47
C ILE A 334 -16.06 -15.50 7.22
N VAL A 335 -15.38 -14.60 6.51
CA VAL A 335 -14.65 -13.48 7.11
C VAL A 335 -15.58 -12.60 7.93
N GLY A 336 -16.73 -12.21 7.38
CA GLY A 336 -17.74 -11.44 8.10
C GLY A 336 -18.29 -12.16 9.34
N LYS A 337 -18.53 -13.48 9.24
CA LYS A 337 -18.95 -14.30 10.40
C LYS A 337 -17.88 -14.36 11.50
N VAL A 338 -16.60 -14.55 11.13
CA VAL A 338 -15.49 -14.59 12.09
C VAL A 338 -15.30 -13.22 12.74
N LEU A 339 -15.34 -12.14 11.96
CA LEU A 339 -15.17 -10.79 12.48
C LEU A 339 -16.31 -10.41 13.44
N ARG A 340 -17.56 -10.73 13.12
CA ARG A 340 -18.69 -10.52 14.07
C ARG A 340 -18.51 -11.32 15.36
N ALA A 341 -18.01 -12.55 15.28
CA ALA A 341 -17.85 -13.41 16.46
C ALA A 341 -16.62 -13.05 17.32
N LYS A 342 -15.56 -12.51 16.72
CA LYS A 342 -14.26 -12.29 17.39
C LYS A 342 -13.84 -10.82 17.49
N GLY A 343 -14.49 -9.91 16.77
CA GLY A 343 -14.07 -8.50 16.63
C GLY A 343 -13.89 -7.77 17.96
N LYS A 344 -14.72 -8.09 18.96
CA LYS A 344 -14.58 -7.55 20.34
C LYS A 344 -13.25 -7.93 21.01
N SER A 345 -12.68 -9.08 20.67
CA SER A 345 -11.37 -9.52 21.19
C SER A 345 -10.18 -8.94 20.40
N TYR A 346 -10.46 -8.24 19.30
CA TYR A 346 -9.47 -7.59 18.44
C TYR A 346 -9.91 -6.14 18.14
N PRO A 347 -10.09 -5.30 19.17
CA PRO A 347 -10.67 -3.96 18.98
C PRO A 347 -9.79 -3.07 18.11
N ALA A 348 -8.49 -3.34 18.00
CA ALA A 348 -7.57 -2.58 17.15
C ALA A 348 -7.61 -2.92 15.65
N ILE A 349 -8.36 -3.95 15.28
CA ILE A 349 -8.60 -4.29 13.88
C ILE A 349 -9.84 -3.52 13.42
N ALA A 350 -9.65 -2.51 12.56
CA ALA A 350 -10.71 -1.70 11.97
C ALA A 350 -11.60 -2.50 11.02
N GLY A 351 -11.02 -3.50 10.36
CA GLY A 351 -11.72 -4.40 9.47
C GLY A 351 -10.83 -5.51 8.92
N ILE A 352 -11.45 -6.43 8.20
CA ILE A 352 -10.75 -7.43 7.40
C ILE A 352 -11.08 -7.18 5.92
N CYS A 353 -10.05 -6.93 5.14
CA CYS A 353 -10.12 -6.84 3.69
C CYS A 353 -9.81 -8.21 3.08
N THR A 354 -10.66 -8.70 2.19
CA THR A 354 -10.33 -9.87 1.36
C THR A 354 -9.94 -9.42 -0.02
N VAL A 355 -8.96 -10.09 -0.62
CA VAL A 355 -8.56 -9.87 -2.00
C VAL A 355 -8.37 -11.21 -2.69
N GLY A 356 -8.92 -11.36 -3.90
CA GLY A 356 -8.71 -12.57 -4.68
C GLY A 356 -9.05 -12.43 -6.15
N LEU A 357 -8.50 -13.32 -6.96
CA LEU A 357 -8.73 -13.35 -8.41
C LEU A 357 -10.16 -13.79 -8.69
N LYS A 358 -10.96 -12.93 -9.33
CA LYS A 358 -12.39 -13.15 -9.61
C LYS A 358 -12.62 -13.76 -10.98
N GLU A 359 -12.08 -13.12 -12.01
CA GLU A 359 -12.32 -13.50 -13.40
C GLU A 359 -11.02 -13.38 -14.21
N VAL A 360 -10.89 -14.28 -15.19
CA VAL A 360 -9.85 -14.26 -16.22
C VAL A 360 -10.53 -14.49 -17.55
N SER A 361 -10.47 -13.51 -18.44
CA SER A 361 -11.04 -13.59 -19.78
C SER A 361 -9.94 -13.54 -20.84
N VAL A 362 -10.13 -14.32 -21.90
CA VAL A 362 -9.24 -14.35 -23.07
C VAL A 362 -10.06 -14.07 -24.31
N ASP A 363 -9.78 -12.96 -25.00
CA ASP A 363 -10.46 -12.60 -26.25
C ASP A 363 -9.79 -13.27 -27.46
N GLY A 364 -10.52 -13.43 -28.57
CA GLY A 364 -10.22 -14.19 -29.80
C GLY A 364 -8.96 -13.81 -30.58
N GLY A 365 -8.03 -13.08 -29.96
CA GLY A 365 -6.67 -12.79 -30.39
C GLY A 365 -5.60 -12.96 -29.29
N ARG A 366 -5.89 -13.71 -28.22
CA ARG A 366 -5.02 -13.95 -27.04
C ARG A 366 -4.77 -12.74 -26.12
N SER A 367 -5.62 -11.73 -26.17
CA SER A 367 -5.63 -10.65 -25.17
C SER A 367 -6.16 -11.21 -23.85
N ILE A 368 -5.46 -10.94 -22.75
CA ILE A 368 -5.83 -11.41 -21.41
C ILE A 368 -6.27 -10.21 -20.57
N SER A 369 -7.41 -10.34 -19.89
CA SER A 369 -7.82 -9.42 -18.84
C SER A 369 -8.20 -10.19 -17.59
N THR A 370 -7.94 -9.58 -16.43
CA THR A 370 -8.26 -10.15 -15.13
C THR A 370 -8.98 -9.14 -14.26
N SER A 371 -9.79 -9.64 -13.33
CA SER A 371 -10.37 -8.81 -12.29
C SER A 371 -10.08 -9.42 -10.91
N PHE A 372 -9.78 -8.55 -9.95
CA PHE A 372 -9.68 -8.92 -8.55
C PHE A 372 -10.95 -8.49 -7.84
N ASN A 373 -11.51 -9.38 -7.02
CA ASN A 373 -12.53 -9.00 -6.06
C ASN A 373 -11.83 -8.52 -4.80
N ILE A 374 -12.24 -7.35 -4.31
CA ILE A 374 -11.81 -6.80 -3.05
C ILE A 374 -13.07 -6.47 -2.26
N SER A 375 -13.16 -6.96 -1.03
CA SER A 375 -14.28 -6.66 -0.13
C SER A 375 -13.77 -6.29 1.26
N MET A 376 -14.44 -5.37 1.92
CA MET A 376 -14.08 -4.89 3.25
C MET A 376 -15.18 -5.24 4.26
N ASN A 377 -14.86 -6.08 5.24
CA ASN A 377 -15.72 -6.34 6.38
C ASN A 377 -15.29 -5.45 7.55
N ILE A 378 -16.14 -4.51 7.96
CA ILE A 378 -15.83 -3.56 9.03
C ILE A 378 -16.07 -4.19 10.41
N ASN A 379 -15.15 -3.94 11.34
CA ASN A 379 -15.30 -4.35 12.73
C ASN A 379 -16.16 -3.32 13.48
N THR A 380 -17.38 -3.70 13.85
CA THR A 380 -18.27 -2.85 14.66
C THR A 380 -17.77 -2.62 16.09
N HIS A 381 -16.71 -3.31 16.50
CA HIS A 381 -16.04 -3.15 17.79
C HIS A 381 -14.68 -2.47 17.69
N TYR A 382 -14.39 -1.81 16.56
CA TYR A 382 -13.21 -0.96 16.44
C TYR A 382 -13.25 0.15 17.50
N TYR A 383 -12.13 0.40 18.19
CA TYR A 383 -12.12 1.29 19.36
C TYR A 383 -12.10 2.79 19.02
N GLN A 384 -12.04 3.14 17.73
CA GLN A 384 -12.04 4.52 17.22
C GLN A 384 -13.06 4.67 16.08
N ASP A 385 -13.19 5.89 15.54
CA ASP A 385 -13.88 6.12 14.28
C ASP A 385 -13.09 5.45 13.13
N ASN A 386 -13.76 4.64 12.31
CA ASN A 386 -13.10 3.95 11.21
C ASN A 386 -12.80 4.93 10.06
N PRO A 387 -11.53 5.19 9.72
CA PRO A 387 -11.18 6.25 8.78
C PRO A 387 -11.09 5.78 7.32
N ILE A 388 -11.40 4.51 7.03
CA ILE A 388 -11.23 3.95 5.68
C ILE A 388 -12.37 4.39 4.77
N ASN A 389 -12.04 5.08 3.69
CA ASN A 389 -12.99 5.30 2.59
C ASN A 389 -13.08 4.04 1.73
N GLN A 390 -14.30 3.50 1.60
CA GLN A 390 -14.57 2.29 0.80
C GLN A 390 -14.84 2.59 -0.68
N GLY A 391 -14.95 3.86 -1.07
CA GLY A 391 -15.36 4.26 -2.41
C GLY A 391 -16.84 3.95 -2.66
N THR A 392 -17.70 4.95 -2.46
CA THR A 392 -19.13 4.89 -2.85
C THR A 392 -19.35 5.38 -4.26
#